data_AF-A0A933QLY1-F1
#
_entry.id   AF-A0A933QLY1-F1
#
_cell.length_a   1.000
_cell.length_b   1.000
_cell.length_c   1.000
_cell.angle_alpha   90.00
_cell.angle_beta   90.00
_cell.angle_gamma   90.00
#
_symmetry.space_group_name_H-M   'P 1'
#
loop_
_entity.id
_entity.type
_entity.pdbx_description
1 polymer ?
#
loop_
_entity_poly.entity_id
_entity_poly.type
_entity_poly.pdbx_seq_one_letter_code
_entity_poly.pdbx_strand_id
1 'polypeptide(L)'
;MIGFDALEDVGKLTEKNRGFAENKFDVIVTNPPFGANVKRSEHPYLEKFALGQNGKKSRDNQKTEILFIERCVDFLKSGTRAIASKSPKLLINMARPIRPSFVSL
;
A
#
# COMPACT_ATOMS: atom_id res chain seq x y z
N MET A 1 -6.41 18.13 -0.88
CA MET A 1 -5.23 17.30 -1.20
C MET A 1 -4.72 16.70 0.10
N ILE A 2 -5.09 15.46 0.43
CA ILE A 2 -4.56 14.81 1.63
C ILE A 2 -3.35 13.99 1.16
N GLY A 3 -2.16 14.58 1.26
CA GLY A 3 -0.91 13.82 1.16
C GLY A 3 -0.77 12.98 2.42
N PHE A 4 -1.50 11.88 2.49
CA PHE A 4 -1.39 10.95 3.62
C PHE A 4 -0.15 10.08 3.41
N ASP A 5 0.65 9.90 4.47
CA ASP A 5 1.80 9.01 4.44
C ASP A 5 1.31 7.57 4.28
N ALA A 6 1.47 7.00 3.09
CA ALA A 6 0.95 5.67 2.77
C ALA A 6 1.59 4.54 3.60
N LEU A 7 2.67 4.82 4.34
CA LEU A 7 3.35 3.87 5.21
C LEU A 7 2.83 3.88 6.65
N GLU A 8 1.97 4.84 7.00
CA GLU A 8 1.31 4.91 8.32
C GLU A 8 0.42 3.69 8.60
N ASP A 9 -0.04 3.59 9.84
CA ASP A 9 -0.83 2.46 10.30
C ASP A 9 -2.17 2.29 9.54
N VAL A 10 -2.53 1.04 9.23
CA VAL A 10 -3.78 0.71 8.51
C VAL A 10 -5.02 1.16 9.30
N GLY A 11 -4.98 1.11 10.63
CA GLY A 11 -6.07 1.62 11.46
C GLY A 11 -6.34 3.10 11.20
N LYS A 12 -5.29 3.92 11.19
CA LYS A 12 -5.39 5.37 10.90
C LYS A 12 -5.86 5.65 9.48
N LEU A 13 -5.45 4.83 8.51
CA LEU A 13 -5.92 4.89 7.12
C LEU A 13 -7.43 4.61 7.03
N THR A 14 -7.90 3.60 7.77
CA THR A 14 -9.30 3.15 7.79
C THR A 14 -10.23 4.18 8.44
N GLU A 15 -9.79 4.81 9.53
CA GLU A 15 -10.56 5.86 10.23
C GLU A 15 -10.91 7.02 9.30
N LYS A 16 -9.95 7.40 8.44
CA LYS A 16 -10.11 8.50 7.49
C LYS A 16 -10.83 8.10 6.21
N ASN A 17 -10.78 6.82 5.84
CA ASN A 17 -11.42 6.31 4.64
C ASN A 17 -12.14 4.99 4.94
N ARG A 18 -13.38 5.10 5.44
CA ARG A 18 -14.21 3.95 5.81
C ARG A 18 -14.37 3.02 4.60
N GLY A 19 -13.80 1.82 4.70
CA GLY A 19 -13.78 0.82 3.63
C GLY A 19 -12.40 0.55 3.04
N PHE A 20 -11.40 1.37 3.37
CA PHE A 20 -10.00 1.10 3.07
C PHE A 20 -9.40 0.16 4.11
N ALA A 21 -9.33 -1.13 3.80
CA ALA A 21 -8.84 -2.17 4.70
C ALA A 21 -8.10 -3.25 3.91
N GLU A 22 -7.33 -4.09 4.61
CA GLU A 22 -6.62 -5.23 4.03
C GLU A 22 -7.55 -6.19 3.29
N ASN A 23 -7.03 -6.85 2.26
CA ASN A 23 -7.76 -7.84 1.46
C ASN A 23 -9.12 -7.34 0.92
N LYS A 24 -9.24 -6.05 0.58
CA LYS A 24 -10.50 -5.48 0.07
C LYS A 24 -10.52 -5.22 -1.42
N PHE A 25 -9.36 -5.01 -2.04
CA PHE A 25 -9.28 -4.52 -3.40
C PHE A 25 -8.98 -5.65 -4.38
N ASP A 26 -9.68 -5.66 -5.50
CA ASP A 26 -9.43 -6.60 -6.60
C ASP A 26 -8.30 -6.11 -7.52
N VAL A 27 -8.13 -4.79 -7.61
CA VAL A 27 -7.09 -4.13 -8.40
C VAL A 27 -6.64 -2.87 -7.67
N ILE A 28 -5.33 -2.64 -7.65
CA ILE A 28 -4.73 -1.38 -7.21
C ILE A 28 -3.90 -0.84 -8.37
N VAL A 29 -4.22 0.39 -8.76
CA VAL A 29 -3.46 1.16 -9.74
C VAL A 29 -2.80 2.31 -8.99
N THR A 30 -1.47 2.34 -8.99
CA THR A 30 -0.71 3.32 -8.22
C THR A 30 0.55 3.79 -8.96
N ASN A 31 0.97 5.01 -8.63
CA ASN A 31 2.29 5.56 -8.94
C ASN A 31 2.99 5.83 -7.60
N PRO A 32 3.77 4.87 -7.07
CA PRO A 32 4.39 5.02 -5.77
C PRO A 32 5.35 6.22 -5.77
N PRO A 33 5.58 6.85 -4.62
CA PRO A 33 6.55 7.94 -4.50
C PRO A 33 7.95 7.43 -4.88
N PHE A 34 8.57 8.03 -5.89
CA PHE A 34 9.86 7.59 -6.41
C PHE A 34 11.04 8.38 -5.86
N GLY A 35 12.19 7.71 -5.67
CA GLY A 35 13.49 8.33 -5.41
C GLY A 35 13.78 8.66 -3.94
N ALA A 36 12.90 8.29 -3.01
CA ALA A 36 13.09 8.52 -1.58
C ALA A 36 13.45 7.23 -0.84
N ASN A 37 14.28 7.35 0.20
CA ASN A 37 14.54 6.26 1.15
C ASN A 37 13.93 6.59 2.51
N VAL A 38 13.31 5.59 3.13
CA VAL A 38 12.91 5.64 4.54
C VAL A 38 14.09 5.14 5.36
N LYS A 39 14.59 5.97 6.29
CA LYS A 39 15.61 5.53 7.25
C LYS A 39 14.96 5.17 8.58
N ARG A 40 15.47 4.13 9.24
CA ARG A 40 14.99 3.73 10.57
C ARG A 40 15.14 4.84 11.61
N SER A 41 16.21 5.62 11.51
CA SER A 41 16.49 6.75 12.40
C SER A 41 15.46 7.89 12.27
N GLU A 42 14.74 7.96 11.15
CA GLU A 42 13.76 8.99 10.86
C GLU A 42 12.33 8.49 11.16
N HIS A 43 12.03 7.24 10.79
CA HIS A 43 10.71 6.63 11.00
C HIS A 43 10.80 5.15 11.43
N PRO A 44 9.91 4.68 12.32
CA PRO A 44 9.86 3.27 12.74
C PRO A 44 9.17 2.34 11.73
N TYR A 45 8.92 2.79 10.50
CA TYR A 45 8.13 2.05 9.51
C TYR A 45 8.72 0.69 9.18
N LEU A 46 10.05 0.59 9.04
CA LEU A 46 10.73 -0.63 8.58
C LEU A 46 10.41 -1.87 9.42
N GLU A 47 10.06 -1.68 10.69
CA GLU A 47 9.70 -2.77 11.62
C GLU A 47 8.35 -3.41 11.31
N LYS A 48 7.48 -2.68 10.61
CA LYS A 48 6.15 -3.14 10.22
C LYS A 48 6.11 -3.86 8.87
N PHE A 49 7.21 -3.83 8.12
CA PHE A 49 7.28 -4.36 6.76
C PHE A 49 8.29 -5.50 6.67
N ALA A 50 7.89 -6.62 6.05
CA ALA A 50 8.77 -7.75 5.79
C ALA A 50 9.96 -7.36 4.91
N LEU A 51 9.76 -6.52 3.88
CA LEU A 51 10.86 -6.01 3.06
C LEU A 51 11.65 -4.90 3.75
N GLY A 52 11.13 -4.35 4.85
CA GLY A 52 11.88 -3.53 5.81
C GLY A 52 12.83 -4.34 6.69
N GLN A 53 12.73 -5.67 6.69
CA GLN A 53 13.59 -6.59 7.42
C GLN A 53 14.70 -7.22 6.55
N ASN A 54 15.75 -7.67 7.23
CA ASN A 54 16.77 -8.56 6.70
C ASN A 54 16.89 -9.76 7.68
N GLY A 55 16.07 -10.78 7.45
CA GLY A 55 15.89 -11.87 8.42
C GLY A 55 15.19 -11.36 9.69
N LYS A 56 15.82 -11.55 10.85
CA LYS A 56 15.29 -11.10 12.15
C LYS A 56 15.71 -9.67 12.56
N LYS A 57 16.47 -8.98 11.71
CA LYS A 57 16.95 -7.62 11.98
C LYS A 57 16.27 -6.66 11.01
N SER A 58 15.77 -5.53 11.49
CA SER A 58 15.30 -4.49 10.57
C SER A 58 16.48 -3.94 9.76
N ARG A 59 16.19 -3.34 8.61
CA ARG A 59 17.19 -2.60 7.84
C ARG A 59 17.43 -1.22 8.45
N ASP A 60 18.52 -0.57 8.05
CA ASP A 60 18.77 0.83 8.42
C ASP A 60 18.05 1.79 7.49
N ASN A 61 17.83 1.37 6.23
CA ASN A 61 17.03 2.07 5.25
C ASN A 61 16.36 1.11 4.26
N GLN A 62 15.31 1.59 3.61
CA GLN A 62 14.66 0.91 2.49
C GLN A 62 14.05 1.95 1.53
N LYS A 63 14.02 1.63 0.23
CA LYS A 63 13.35 2.47 -0.77
C LYS A 63 11.86 2.58 -0.47
N THR A 64 11.33 3.80 -0.54
CA THR A 64 9.92 4.08 -0.25
C THR A 64 9.01 3.30 -1.20
N GLU A 65 9.41 3.16 -2.47
CA GLU A 65 8.69 2.38 -3.48
C GLU A 65 8.52 0.92 -3.07
N ILE A 66 9.53 0.32 -2.45
CA ILE A 66 9.50 -1.10 -2.06
C ILE A 66 8.46 -1.30 -0.95
N LEU A 67 8.49 -0.46 0.09
CA LEU A 67 7.53 -0.52 1.19
C LEU A 67 6.11 -0.18 0.72
N PHE A 68 5.98 0.77 -0.20
CA PHE A 68 4.70 1.15 -0.77
C PHE A 68 4.07 0.01 -1.59
N ILE A 69 4.87 -0.69 -2.41
CA ILE A 69 4.40 -1.83 -3.19
C ILE A 69 3.99 -2.97 -2.25
N GLU A 70 4.79 -3.27 -1.22
CA GLU A 70 4.43 -4.24 -0.18
C GLU A 70 3.08 -3.90 0.45
N ARG A 71 2.88 -2.64 0.85
CA ARG A 71 1.60 -2.19 1.40
C ARG A 71 0.42 -2.37 0.42
N CYS A 72 0.64 -2.15 -0.87
CA CYS A 72 -0.40 -2.39 -1.87
C CYS A 72 -0.80 -3.87 -1.93
N VAL A 73 0.16 -4.79 -1.74
CA VAL A 73 -0.12 -6.22 -1.71
C VAL A 73 -1.02 -6.58 -0.52
N ASP A 74 -0.81 -5.98 0.66
CA ASP A 74 -1.65 -6.22 1.85
C ASP A 74 -3.13 -5.86 1.63
N PHE A 75 -3.39 -4.88 0.77
CA PHE A 75 -4.72 -4.41 0.44
C PHE A 75 -5.41 -5.24 -0.66
N LEU A 76 -4.66 -5.99 -1.44
CA LEU A 76 -5.21 -6.86 -2.47
C LEU A 76 -5.81 -8.12 -1.87
N LYS A 77 -6.95 -8.56 -2.41
CA LYS A 77 -7.48 -9.89 -2.09
C LYS A 77 -6.49 -10.97 -2.54
N SER A 78 -6.40 -12.05 -1.77
CA SER A 78 -5.66 -13.25 -2.18
C SER A 78 -6.06 -13.72 -3.58
N GLY A 79 -5.07 -13.93 -4.46
CA GLY A 79 -5.27 -14.36 -5.85
C GLY A 79 -5.48 -13.25 -6.88
N THR A 80 -5.34 -11.97 -6.51
CA THR A 80 -5.48 -10.82 -7.42
C THR A 80 -4.14 -10.16 -7.78
N ARG A 81 -4.11 -9.32 -8.83
CA ARG A 81 -2.89 -8.74 -9.42
C ARG A 81 -2.79 -7.24 -9.14
N ALA A 82 -1.62 -6.78 -8.71
CA ALA A 82 -1.26 -5.36 -8.66
C ALA A 82 -0.76 -4.87 -10.03
N ILE A 83 -1.11 -3.64 -10.43
CA ILE A 83 -0.49 -2.97 -11.59
C ILE A 83 0.15 -1.67 -11.09
N ALA A 84 1.48 -1.64 -11.03
CA ALA A 84 2.25 -0.44 -10.71
C ALA A 84 2.79 0.20 -12.00
N SER A 85 2.58 1.51 -12.19
CA SER A 85 3.10 2.26 -13.34
C SER A 85 4.09 3.35 -12.87
N LYS A 86 5.24 3.44 -13.53
CA LYS A 86 6.34 4.37 -13.24
C LYS A 86 6.16 5.70 -13.98
N SER A 87 5.02 6.36 -13.81
CA SER A 87 4.71 7.62 -14.49
C SER A 87 4.39 8.72 -13.47
N PRO A 88 5.11 9.87 -13.44
CA PRO A 88 5.03 10.88 -12.38
C PRO A 88 3.68 11.58 -12.23
N LYS A 89 2.69 11.25 -13.08
CA LYS A 89 1.31 11.70 -12.96
C LYS A 89 0.39 10.48 -13.06
N LEU A 90 0.11 9.84 -11.94
CA LEU A 90 -1.06 8.98 -11.87
C LEU A 90 -1.79 9.20 -10.54
N LEU A 91 -3.01 9.70 -10.69
CA LEU A 91 -4.02 9.77 -9.64
C LEU A 91 -4.29 8.36 -9.12
N ILE A 92 -4.29 8.20 -7.79
CA ILE A 92 -4.79 7.00 -7.13
C ILE A 92 -6.30 6.93 -7.43
N ASN A 93 -6.69 6.19 -8.46
CA ASN A 93 -8.07 5.74 -8.62
C ASN A 93 -8.13 4.35 -8.00
N MET A 94 -8.46 4.28 -6.71
CA MET A 94 -8.71 3.01 -6.05
C MET A 94 -9.87 2.34 -6.79
N ALA A 95 -9.58 1.21 -7.44
CA ALA A 95 -10.57 0.49 -8.22
C ALA A 95 -11.76 0.17 -7.30
N ARG A 96 -12.96 0.41 -7.82
CA ARG A 96 -14.20 0.17 -7.08
C ARG A 96 -14.20 -1.27 -6.55
N PRO A 97 -14.62 -1.53 -5.30
CA PRO A 97 -14.95 -2.88 -4.90
C PRO A 97 -16.02 -3.39 -5.87
N ILE A 98 -15.74 -4.46 -6.61
CA ILE A 98 -16.74 -5.07 -7.48
C ILE A 98 -17.82 -5.59 -6.53
N ARG A 99 -18.99 -4.94 -6.50
CA ARG A 99 -20.15 -5.49 -5.79
C ARG A 99 -20.43 -6.84 -6.43
N PRO A 100 -20.55 -7.94 -5.67
CA PRO A 100 -21.01 -9.18 -6.26
C PRO A 100 -22.39 -8.90 -6.84
N SER A 101 -22.52 -8.98 -8.16
CA SER A 101 -23.82 -9.06 -8.80
C SER A 101 -24.47 -10.31 -8.22
N PHE A 102 -25.49 -10.13 -7.39
CA PHE A 102 -26.45 -11.20 -7.14
C PHE A 102 -26.99 -11.60 -8.52
N VAL A 103 -26.53 -12.72 -9.05
CA VAL A 103 -27.32 -13.46 -10.03
C VAL A 103 -28.46 -14.05 -9.21
N SER A 104 -29.57 -13.32 -9.16
CA SER A 104 -30.83 -13.84 -8.65
C SER A 104 -31.50 -14.60 -9.79
N LEU A 105 -31.72 -15.90 -9.54
CA LEU A 105 -32.58 -16.88 -10.24
C LEU A 105 -32.27 -17.17 -11.71
#